data_AF-A0A9D2HAV4-F1
#
_entry.id   AF-A0A9D2HAV4-F1
#
_cell.length_a   1.000
_cell.length_b   1.000
_cell.length_c   1.000
_cell.angle_alpha   90.00
_cell.angle_beta   90.00
_cell.angle_gamma   90.00
#
_symmetry.space_group_name_H-M   'P 1'
#
loop_
_entity.id
_entity.type
_entity.pdbx_description
1 polymer ?
#
loop_
_entity_poly.entity_id
_entity_poly.type
_entity_poly.pdbx_seq_one_letter_code
_entity_poly.pdbx_strand_id
1 'polypeptide(L)'
;MNFFKLLLLVLLGGGLIFLLLYILIITFLRKRDLKIDYSNKQIRFYIQNINGIDYLIIPYLFWQNGKLNAIRDLFSDHFEYNGICYKIELLYINQSHLQQVGDLFPHNFYRDCKSVIKRIDSQLTNYGNINNTYINGNNNQLSIQQSQYLDIETEIEKFIQNENLLSDFDKDTLESFLYQLSKGSPQKSNAQKAIDVLSKFLPFTTAIINMIKALTF
;
A
#
# COMPACT_ATOMS: atom_id res chain seq x y z
N MET A 1 -58.25 15.08 30.57
CA MET A 1 -56.92 14.47 30.30
C MET A 1 -55.87 15.27 31.06
N ASN A 2 -55.08 14.66 31.95
CA ASN A 2 -54.10 15.42 32.75
C ASN A 2 -53.12 16.16 31.85
N PHE A 3 -52.80 17.41 32.21
CA PHE A 3 -51.85 18.27 31.47
C PHE A 3 -50.55 17.53 31.12
N PHE A 4 -50.00 16.76 32.05
CA PHE A 4 -48.82 15.92 31.83
C PHE A 4 -49.00 14.85 30.74
N LYS A 5 -50.19 14.23 30.63
CA LYS A 5 -50.49 13.24 29.59
C LYS A 5 -50.63 13.89 28.21
N LEU A 6 -51.24 15.07 28.15
CA LEU A 6 -51.34 15.85 26.90
C LEU A 6 -49.95 16.32 26.44
N LEU A 7 -49.13 16.85 27.35
CA LEU A 7 -47.75 17.25 27.07
C LEU A 7 -46.91 16.09 26.54
N LEU A 8 -47.01 14.91 27.18
CA LEU A 8 -46.31 13.70 26.74
C LEU A 8 -46.72 13.27 25.34
N LEU A 9 -48.02 13.29 25.02
CA LEU A 9 -48.53 12.97 23.68
C LEU A 9 -48.02 13.94 22.61
N VAL A 10 -47.97 15.24 22.92
CA VAL A 10 -47.43 16.25 22.00
C VAL A 10 -45.92 16.05 21.78
N LEU A 11 -45.16 15.75 22.83
CA LEU A 11 -43.73 15.47 22.71
C LEU A 11 -43.45 14.19 21.92
N LEU A 12 -44.21 13.12 22.16
CA LEU A 12 -44.09 11.87 21.40
C LEU A 12 -44.50 12.05 19.94
N GLY A 13 -45.63 12.71 19.69
CA GLY A 13 -46.09 13.01 18.34
C GLY A 13 -45.11 13.90 17.57
N GLY A 14 -44.61 14.96 18.20
CA GLY A 14 -43.58 15.82 17.63
C GLY A 14 -42.29 15.06 17.35
N GLY A 15 -41.82 14.23 18.30
CA GLY A 15 -40.64 13.40 18.13
C GLY A 15 -40.75 12.43 16.96
N LEU A 16 -41.92 11.80 16.77
CA LEU A 16 -42.18 10.93 15.62
C LEU A 16 -42.12 11.70 14.29
N ILE A 17 -42.68 12.91 14.23
CA ILE A 17 -42.63 13.76 13.03
C ILE A 17 -41.18 14.13 12.70
N PHE A 18 -40.38 14.54 13.69
CA PHE A 18 -38.96 14.85 13.48
C PHE A 18 -38.16 13.63 13.04
N LEU A 19 -38.42 12.45 13.62
CA LEU A 19 -37.79 11.19 13.21
C LEU A 19 -38.12 10.84 11.75
N LEU A 20 -39.38 11.02 11.35
CA LEU A 20 -39.83 10.74 9.99
C LEU A 20 -39.21 11.72 8.98
N LEU A 21 -39.14 13.01 9.32
CA LEU A 21 -38.43 14.01 8.52
C LEU A 21 -36.94 13.68 8.40
N TYR A 22 -36.30 13.28 9.49
CA TYR A 22 -34.90 12.86 9.48
C TYR A 22 -34.68 11.69 8.52
N ILE A 23 -35.48 10.63 8.60
CA ILE A 23 -35.39 9.46 7.70
C ILE A 23 -35.59 9.88 6.25
N LEU A 24 -36.55 10.78 5.98
CA LEU A 24 -36.85 11.26 4.63
C LEU A 24 -35.67 12.05 4.05
N ILE A 25 -35.07 12.94 4.84
CA ILE A 25 -33.87 13.71 4.45
C ILE A 25 -32.70 12.78 4.16
N ILE A 26 -32.39 11.83 5.05
CA ILE A 26 -31.29 10.89 4.85
C ILE A 26 -31.52 10.02 3.60
N THR A 27 -32.75 9.55 3.38
CA THR A 27 -33.10 8.76 2.20
C THR A 27 -32.94 9.58 0.92
N PHE A 28 -33.37 10.84 0.94
CA PHE A 28 -33.18 11.77 -0.18
C PHE A 28 -31.69 12.01 -0.48
N LEU A 29 -30.89 12.26 0.55
CA LEU A 29 -29.45 12.47 0.42
C LEU A 29 -28.74 11.22 -0.14
N ARG A 30 -29.08 10.01 0.35
CA ARG A 30 -28.57 8.74 -0.20
C ARG A 30 -28.88 8.58 -1.68
N LYS A 31 -30.12 8.85 -2.09
CA LYS A 31 -30.53 8.76 -3.50
C LYS A 31 -29.81 9.77 -4.39
N ARG A 32 -29.56 10.98 -3.87
CA ARG A 32 -28.78 12.00 -4.59
C ARG A 32 -27.32 11.58 -4.73
N ASP A 33 -26.73 11.10 -3.65
CA ASP A 33 -25.33 10.67 -3.62
C ASP A 33 -25.03 9.53 -4.60
N LEU A 34 -25.90 8.53 -4.69
CA LEU A 34 -25.75 7.40 -5.63
C LEU A 34 -25.77 7.81 -7.12
N LYS A 35 -26.30 9.00 -7.43
CA LYS A 35 -26.31 9.55 -8.80
C LYS A 35 -25.09 10.41 -9.11
N ILE A 36 -24.26 10.71 -8.12
CA ILE A 36 -23.04 11.49 -8.31
C ILE A 36 -21.98 10.54 -8.88
N ASP A 37 -21.44 10.91 -10.04
CA ASP A 37 -20.22 10.29 -10.53
C ASP A 37 -19.02 10.82 -9.76
N TYR A 38 -18.33 9.90 -9.08
CA TYR A 38 -17.15 10.17 -8.25
C TYR A 38 -15.85 9.78 -8.94
N SER A 39 -15.89 9.08 -10.08
CA SER A 39 -14.70 8.60 -10.79
C SER A 39 -13.75 9.73 -11.20
N ASN A 40 -14.32 10.86 -11.63
CA ASN A 40 -13.59 12.04 -12.09
C ASN A 40 -13.45 13.13 -11.02
N LYS A 41 -13.85 12.86 -9.77
CA LYS A 41 -13.78 13.84 -8.68
C LYS A 41 -12.59 13.54 -7.78
N GLN A 42 -11.86 14.59 -7.42
CA GLN A 42 -10.80 14.47 -6.43
C GLN A 42 -11.43 14.13 -5.06
N ILE A 43 -11.21 12.91 -4.60
CA ILE A 43 -11.61 12.46 -3.27
C ILE A 43 -10.61 13.01 -2.26
N ARG A 44 -11.09 13.77 -1.27
CA ARG A 44 -10.26 14.23 -0.15
C ARG A 44 -9.84 13.04 0.71
N PHE A 45 -8.55 12.96 1.01
CA PHE A 45 -7.96 11.98 1.90
C PHE A 45 -6.85 12.62 2.74
N TYR A 46 -6.42 11.92 3.78
CA TYR A 46 -5.32 12.30 4.66
C TYR A 46 -4.38 11.11 4.82
N ILE A 47 -3.09 11.39 4.97
CA ILE A 47 -2.10 10.39 5.35
C ILE A 47 -1.64 10.72 6.78
N GLN A 48 -1.69 9.73 7.66
CA GLN A 48 -1.26 9.85 9.04
C GLN A 48 -0.26 8.75 9.38
N ASN A 49 0.90 9.13 9.89
CA ASN A 49 1.85 8.18 10.46
C ASN A 49 1.49 7.93 11.94
N ILE A 50 1.27 6.67 12.30
CA ILE A 50 1.05 6.24 13.68
C ILE A 50 2.06 5.13 13.97
N ASN A 51 3.00 5.40 14.89
CA ASN A 51 4.02 4.45 15.31
C ASN A 51 4.88 3.89 14.14
N GLY A 52 5.21 4.73 13.16
CA GLY A 52 6.01 4.33 11.99
C GLY A 52 5.22 3.65 10.88
N ILE A 53 3.90 3.49 11.03
CA ILE A 53 3.01 2.95 9.99
C ILE A 53 2.19 4.09 9.39
N ASP A 54 2.25 4.21 8.07
CA ASP A 54 1.45 5.19 7.32
C ASP A 54 0.03 4.65 7.07
N TYR A 55 -0.96 5.48 7.39
CA TYR A 55 -2.37 5.20 7.16
C TYR A 55 -2.98 6.20 6.20
N LEU A 56 -3.71 5.70 5.21
CA LEU A 56 -4.64 6.47 4.40
C LEU A 56 -5.99 6.54 5.12
N ILE A 57 -6.52 7.75 5.25
CA ILE A 57 -7.81 8.05 5.88
C ILE A 57 -8.67 8.82 4.89
N ILE A 58 -9.85 8.30 4.59
CA ILE A 58 -10.79 8.91 3.65
C ILE A 58 -12.14 9.12 4.35
N PRO A 59 -12.50 10.37 4.71
CA PRO A 59 -13.77 10.64 5.35
C PRO A 59 -14.93 10.61 4.35
N TYR A 60 -16.09 10.15 4.79
CA TYR A 60 -17.35 10.23 4.08
C TYR A 60 -18.51 10.39 5.08
N LEU A 61 -19.59 11.04 4.64
CA LEU A 61 -20.79 11.15 5.48
C LEU A 61 -21.55 9.81 5.44
N PHE A 62 -22.22 9.43 6.52
CA PHE A 62 -22.85 8.09 6.64
C PHE A 62 -23.96 7.79 5.60
N TRP A 63 -24.41 8.79 4.84
CA TRP A 63 -25.35 8.62 3.73
C TRP A 63 -24.67 8.56 2.36
N GLN A 64 -23.35 8.74 2.27
CA GLN A 64 -22.63 8.81 1.00
C GLN A 64 -22.20 7.43 0.49
N ASN A 65 -23.18 6.58 0.16
CA ASN A 65 -22.92 5.23 -0.34
C ASN A 65 -22.26 5.20 -1.73
N GLY A 66 -22.59 6.14 -2.60
CA GLY A 66 -21.95 6.31 -3.91
C GLY A 66 -20.49 6.70 -3.77
N LYS A 67 -20.17 7.61 -2.84
CA LYS A 67 -18.77 7.94 -2.53
C LYS A 67 -18.03 6.71 -1.99
N LEU A 68 -18.65 5.94 -1.09
CA LEU A 68 -18.06 4.73 -0.54
C LEU A 68 -17.73 3.69 -1.62
N ASN A 69 -18.61 3.51 -2.61
CA ASN A 69 -18.35 2.61 -3.73
C ASN A 69 -17.16 3.10 -4.56
N ALA A 70 -17.12 4.39 -4.91
CA ALA A 70 -16.00 4.94 -5.64
C ALA A 70 -14.68 4.87 -4.86
N ILE A 71 -14.71 5.01 -3.54
CA ILE A 71 -13.53 4.80 -2.69
C ILE A 71 -13.03 3.36 -2.85
N ARG A 72 -13.92 2.35 -2.82
CA ARG A 72 -13.53 0.95 -3.00
C ARG A 72 -12.90 0.70 -4.36
N ASP A 73 -13.42 1.33 -5.40
CA ASP A 73 -12.93 1.13 -6.77
C ASP A 73 -11.59 1.85 -7.00
N LEU A 74 -11.44 3.08 -6.51
CA LEU A 74 -10.24 3.90 -6.69
C LEU A 74 -9.09 3.52 -5.75
N PHE A 75 -9.42 2.97 -4.57
CA PHE A 75 -8.47 2.65 -3.52
C PHE A 75 -8.49 1.15 -3.21
N SER A 76 -8.67 0.31 -4.23
CA SER A 76 -8.65 -1.16 -4.08
C SER A 76 -7.25 -1.75 -3.99
N ASP A 77 -6.27 -1.13 -4.66
CA ASP A 77 -4.94 -1.71 -4.85
C ASP A 77 -3.83 -0.67 -4.68
N HIS A 78 -3.83 0.39 -5.50
CA HIS A 78 -2.83 1.44 -5.42
C HIS A 78 -3.42 2.82 -5.70
N PHE A 79 -2.74 3.86 -5.23
CA PHE A 79 -3.05 5.25 -5.57
C PHE A 79 -1.77 6.08 -5.63
N GLU A 80 -1.80 7.16 -6.40
CA GLU A 80 -0.69 8.10 -6.52
C GLU A 80 -0.97 9.37 -5.71
N TYR A 81 0.03 9.83 -4.96
CA TYR A 81 -0.01 11.10 -4.24
C TYR A 81 1.37 11.76 -4.25
N ASN A 82 1.42 13.03 -4.67
CA ASN A 82 2.66 13.81 -4.80
C ASN A 82 3.76 13.09 -5.64
N GLY A 83 3.37 12.39 -6.71
CA GLY A 83 4.31 11.64 -7.56
C GLY A 83 4.82 10.34 -6.94
N ILE A 84 4.25 9.91 -5.82
CA ILE A 84 4.58 8.67 -5.13
C ILE A 84 3.40 7.71 -5.26
N CYS A 85 3.66 6.50 -5.74
CA CYS A 85 2.67 5.44 -5.77
C CYS A 85 2.64 4.74 -4.41
N TYR A 86 1.46 4.45 -3.91
CA TYR A 86 1.23 3.77 -2.64
C TYR A 86 0.37 2.53 -2.87
N LYS A 87 0.82 1.39 -2.36
CA LYS A 87 0.03 0.16 -2.26
C LYS A 87 -0.87 0.24 -1.05
N ILE A 88 -2.10 -0.22 -1.22
CA ILE A 88 -3.15 -0.29 -0.21
C ILE A 88 -3.24 -1.75 0.23
N GLU A 89 -3.08 -2.01 1.51
CA GLU A 89 -3.14 -3.39 2.02
C GLU A 89 -4.57 -3.89 2.21
N LEU A 90 -5.34 -3.16 3.02
CA LEU A 90 -6.71 -3.51 3.35
C LEU A 90 -7.50 -2.27 3.75
N LEU A 91 -8.63 -2.06 3.07
CA LEU A 91 -9.52 -0.93 3.31
C LEU A 91 -10.57 -1.26 4.39
N TYR A 92 -10.37 -0.73 5.58
CA TYR A 92 -11.34 -0.81 6.69
C TYR A 92 -12.37 0.31 6.56
N ILE A 93 -13.65 -0.06 6.41
CA ILE A 93 -14.76 0.90 6.29
C ILE A 93 -15.41 1.20 7.64
N ASN A 94 -16.24 2.25 7.69
CA ASN A 94 -17.06 2.62 8.85
C ASN A 94 -16.26 2.85 10.15
N GLN A 95 -15.01 3.29 10.04
CA GLN A 95 -14.19 3.62 11.20
C GLN A 95 -14.67 4.94 11.83
N SER A 96 -14.41 5.08 13.13
CA SER A 96 -14.65 6.32 13.86
C SER A 96 -13.85 7.46 13.21
N HIS A 97 -14.51 8.58 12.99
CA HIS A 97 -13.91 9.69 12.26
C HIS A 97 -12.81 10.38 13.06
N LEU A 98 -11.65 10.64 12.46
CA LEU A 98 -10.63 11.48 13.07
C LEU A 98 -10.93 12.95 12.74
N GLN A 99 -11.42 13.70 13.73
CA GLN A 99 -11.87 15.08 13.55
C GLN A 99 -10.79 15.96 12.90
N GLN A 100 -11.18 16.69 11.85
CA GLN A 100 -10.30 17.59 11.11
C GLN A 100 -10.77 19.05 11.26
N VAL A 101 -9.82 19.98 11.16
CA VAL A 101 -10.08 21.44 11.23
C VAL A 101 -11.04 21.92 10.13
N GLY A 102 -11.19 21.14 9.05
CA GLY A 102 -12.05 21.46 7.90
C GLY A 102 -13.42 20.78 7.86
N ASP A 103 -13.86 20.13 8.95
CA ASP A 103 -15.12 19.38 8.94
C ASP A 103 -16.34 20.31 8.91
N LEU A 104 -17.21 20.12 7.91
CA LEU A 104 -18.42 20.93 7.71
C LEU A 104 -19.62 20.47 8.56
N PHE A 105 -19.56 19.28 9.15
CA PHE A 105 -20.66 18.66 9.87
C PHE A 105 -20.20 18.19 11.26
N PRO A 106 -21.12 17.93 12.20
CA PRO A 106 -20.74 17.33 13.47
C PRO A 106 -20.09 15.96 13.27
N HIS A 107 -19.12 15.61 14.11
CA HIS A 107 -18.35 14.36 14.04
C HIS A 107 -19.20 13.10 13.78
N ASN A 108 -20.37 12.98 14.43
CA ASN A 108 -21.26 11.82 14.29
C ASN A 108 -21.75 11.56 12.86
N PHE A 109 -21.70 12.58 12.01
CA PHE A 109 -22.13 12.51 10.62
C PHE A 109 -21.06 11.86 9.73
N TYR A 110 -19.80 11.87 10.16
CA TYR A 110 -18.67 11.33 9.42
C TYR A 110 -18.38 9.87 9.80
N ARG A 111 -17.81 9.16 8.84
CA ARG A 111 -17.18 7.85 8.97
C ARG A 111 -15.91 7.88 8.13
N ASP A 112 -14.91 7.11 8.55
CA ASP A 112 -13.65 7.00 7.83
C ASP A 112 -13.50 5.64 7.16
N CYS A 113 -12.96 5.65 5.96
CA CYS A 113 -12.22 4.50 5.45
C CYS A 113 -10.78 4.65 5.91
N LYS A 114 -10.20 3.60 6.50
CA LYS A 114 -8.81 3.57 6.95
C LYS A 114 -8.10 2.43 6.25
N SER A 115 -6.92 2.67 5.71
CA SER A 115 -6.06 1.60 5.20
C SER A 115 -4.62 1.84 5.63
N VAL A 116 -3.89 0.77 5.86
CA VAL A 116 -2.43 0.82 5.86
C VAL A 116 -1.98 1.04 4.42
N ILE A 117 -0.99 1.92 4.25
CA ILE A 117 -0.38 2.16 2.95
C ILE A 117 1.11 1.89 3.01
N LYS A 118 1.63 1.33 1.92
CA LYS A 118 3.05 1.10 1.73
C LYS A 118 3.48 1.86 0.50
N ARG A 119 4.56 2.63 0.62
CA ARG A 119 5.15 3.28 -0.54
C ARG A 119 5.57 2.19 -1.54
N ILE A 120 5.01 2.25 -2.73
CA ILE A 120 5.60 1.59 -3.89
C ILE A 120 6.66 2.58 -4.33
N ASP A 121 7.89 2.36 -3.90
CA ASP A 121 9.00 3.06 -4.52
C ASP A 121 8.93 2.69 -6.00
N SER A 122 8.47 3.62 -6.83
CA SER A 122 8.83 3.65 -8.23
C SER A 122 10.34 3.73 -8.18
N GLN A 123 11.01 2.59 -8.31
CA GLN A 123 12.39 2.61 -8.66
C GLN A 123 12.47 3.20 -10.08
N LEU A 124 12.47 4.53 -10.19
CA LEU A 124 13.68 5.14 -10.67
C LEU A 124 14.72 4.69 -9.65
N THR A 125 15.36 3.56 -9.91
CA THR A 125 16.72 3.37 -9.44
C THR A 125 17.46 4.58 -9.99
N ASN A 126 17.51 5.66 -9.20
CA ASN A 126 18.77 6.34 -9.03
C ASN A 126 19.70 5.24 -8.56
N TYR A 127 20.25 4.48 -9.53
CA TYR A 127 21.61 4.01 -9.40
C TYR A 127 22.35 5.25 -8.94
N GLY A 128 22.64 5.29 -7.65
CA GLY A 128 23.70 6.15 -7.17
C GLY A 128 24.81 5.95 -8.17
N ASN A 129 25.24 7.06 -8.76
CA ASN A 129 26.39 7.09 -9.62
C ASN A 129 27.56 6.61 -8.74
N ILE A 130 27.76 5.30 -8.61
CA ILE A 130 28.96 4.69 -8.02
C ILE A 130 30.03 4.70 -9.11
N ASN A 131 30.19 5.86 -9.76
CA ASN A 131 31.44 6.22 -10.38
C ASN A 131 32.15 7.07 -9.33
N ASN A 132 33.08 6.42 -8.62
CA ASN A 132 34.07 6.95 -7.67
C ASN A 132 33.88 6.49 -6.22
N THR A 133 34.09 5.19 -6.00
CA THR A 133 34.96 4.78 -4.90
C THR A 133 36.18 4.13 -5.50
N TYR A 134 37.28 4.88 -5.51
CA TYR A 134 38.61 4.37 -5.81
C TYR A 134 38.86 3.11 -4.97
N ILE A 135 39.01 1.98 -5.63
CA ILE A 135 39.63 0.78 -5.04
C ILE A 135 41.11 1.14 -4.91
N ASN A 136 41.51 1.62 -3.74
CA ASN A 136 42.91 1.59 -3.35
C ASN A 136 43.10 0.34 -2.49
N GLY A 137 43.92 -0.57 -3.00
CA GLY A 137 44.20 -1.85 -2.37
C GLY A 137 44.83 -1.63 -1.00
N ASN A 138 44.24 -2.25 0.02
CA ASN A 138 45.04 -2.88 1.03
C ASN A 138 44.28 -4.05 1.63
N ASN A 139 44.94 -5.21 1.59
CA ASN A 139 44.52 -6.45 2.20
C ASN A 139 44.13 -6.20 3.65
N ASN A 140 42.85 -6.39 3.96
CA ASN A 140 42.42 -6.88 5.25
C ASN A 140 41.12 -7.63 5.04
N GLN A 141 41.12 -8.90 5.48
CA GLN A 141 40.00 -9.81 5.47
C GLN A 141 38.74 -9.11 5.96
N LEU A 142 37.84 -8.79 5.03
CA LEU A 142 36.46 -8.48 5.36
C LEU A 142 35.82 -9.80 5.78
N SER A 143 35.57 -9.92 7.08
CA SER A 143 34.56 -10.86 7.56
C SER A 143 33.26 -10.47 6.88
N ILE A 144 32.88 -11.23 5.85
CA ILE A 144 31.62 -11.09 5.14
C ILE A 144 30.53 -11.43 6.16
N GLN A 145 30.01 -10.39 6.80
CA GLN A 145 28.90 -10.51 7.74
C GLN A 145 27.70 -11.08 6.99
N GLN A 146 26.98 -12.00 7.64
CA GLN A 146 25.74 -12.63 7.19
C GLN A 146 24.68 -11.66 6.65
N SER A 147 24.79 -10.37 6.94
CA SER A 147 23.94 -9.30 6.39
C SER A 147 24.04 -9.15 4.86
N GLN A 148 25.20 -9.40 4.24
CA GLN A 148 25.31 -9.29 2.77
C GLN A 148 24.63 -10.44 2.01
N TYR A 149 24.47 -11.60 2.65
CA TYR A 149 23.74 -12.73 2.07
C TYR A 149 22.24 -12.48 2.04
N LEU A 150 21.72 -11.82 3.08
CA LEU A 150 20.32 -11.44 3.19
C LEU A 150 19.90 -10.50 2.04
N ASP A 151 20.82 -9.67 1.55
CA ASP A 151 20.57 -8.75 0.44
C ASP A 151 20.46 -9.48 -0.91
N ILE A 152 21.31 -10.49 -1.17
CA ILE A 152 21.29 -11.23 -2.45
C ILE A 152 20.05 -12.12 -2.56
N GLU A 153 19.73 -12.85 -1.49
CA GLU A 153 18.56 -13.73 -1.47
C GLU A 153 17.28 -12.94 -1.70
N THR A 154 17.11 -11.83 -0.96
CA THR A 154 15.95 -10.95 -1.08
C THR A 154 15.79 -10.37 -2.48
N GLU A 155 16.88 -9.94 -3.13
CA GLU A 155 16.81 -9.36 -4.47
C GLU A 155 16.52 -10.40 -5.56
N ILE A 156 17.03 -11.64 -5.43
CA ILE A 156 16.68 -12.73 -6.35
C ILE A 156 15.23 -13.17 -6.13
N GLU A 157 14.75 -13.27 -4.89
CA GLU A 157 13.34 -13.58 -4.60
C GLU A 157 12.39 -12.53 -5.15
N LYS A 158 12.71 -11.24 -4.97
CA LYS A 158 11.95 -10.14 -5.59
C LYS A 158 11.97 -10.24 -7.11
N PHE A 159 13.10 -10.58 -7.71
CA PHE A 159 13.19 -10.76 -9.17
C PHE A 159 12.27 -11.90 -9.64
N ILE A 160 12.32 -13.06 -8.98
CA ILE A 160 11.45 -14.20 -9.30
C ILE A 160 9.96 -13.87 -9.16
N GLN A 161 9.58 -13.11 -8.13
CA GLN A 161 8.18 -12.77 -7.87
C GLN A 161 7.63 -11.71 -8.83
N ASN A 162 8.47 -10.83 -9.35
CA ASN A 162 8.04 -9.67 -10.14
C ASN A 162 8.24 -9.84 -11.65
N GLU A 163 9.13 -10.73 -12.09
CA GLU A 163 9.44 -10.92 -13.51
C GLU A 163 8.51 -11.95 -14.15
N ASN A 164 7.50 -11.46 -14.88
CA ASN A 164 6.48 -12.28 -15.53
C ASN A 164 6.98 -13.05 -16.75
N LEU A 165 8.18 -12.75 -17.25
CA LEU A 165 8.77 -13.38 -18.43
C LEU A 165 9.77 -14.50 -18.09
N LEU A 166 9.93 -14.84 -16.81
CA LEU A 166 10.73 -15.98 -16.37
C LEU A 166 10.10 -17.30 -16.83
N SER A 167 10.88 -18.12 -17.53
CA SER A 167 10.47 -19.51 -17.81
C SER A 167 10.53 -20.35 -16.54
N ASP A 168 9.73 -21.41 -16.46
CA ASP A 168 9.74 -22.34 -15.31
C ASP A 168 11.15 -22.90 -15.05
N PHE A 169 11.90 -23.21 -16.11
CA PHE A 169 13.28 -23.67 -16.01
C PHE A 169 14.25 -22.61 -15.44
N ASP A 170 14.11 -21.36 -15.89
CA ASP A 170 14.94 -20.25 -15.39
C ASP A 170 14.61 -19.94 -13.93
N LYS A 171 13.34 -20.04 -13.55
CA LYS A 171 12.87 -19.91 -12.17
C LYS A 171 13.44 -21.02 -11.28
N ASP A 172 13.32 -22.28 -11.69
CA ASP A 172 13.90 -23.43 -10.96
C ASP A 172 15.42 -23.28 -10.77
N THR A 173 16.11 -22.73 -11.78
CA THR A 173 17.56 -22.47 -11.72
C THR A 173 17.90 -21.41 -10.66
N LEU A 174 17.12 -20.32 -10.57
CA LEU A 174 17.32 -19.28 -9.57
C LEU A 174 16.92 -19.74 -8.16
N GLU A 175 15.82 -20.49 -8.01
CA GLU A 175 15.39 -21.07 -6.74
C GLU A 175 16.39 -22.11 -6.21
N SER A 176 16.95 -22.95 -7.10
CA SER A 176 18.02 -23.87 -6.73
C SER A 176 19.29 -23.13 -6.27
N PHE A 177 19.58 -21.97 -6.84
CA PHE A 177 20.71 -21.15 -6.43
C PHE A 177 20.45 -20.47 -5.07
N LEU A 178 19.24 -19.93 -4.85
CA LEU A 178 18.77 -19.43 -3.54
C LEU A 178 18.90 -20.49 -2.44
N TYR A 179 18.49 -21.73 -2.73
CA TYR A 179 18.64 -22.82 -1.77
C TYR A 179 20.10 -23.06 -1.38
N GLN A 180 21.05 -22.99 -2.32
CA GLN A 180 22.48 -23.13 -2.01
C GLN A 180 23.06 -21.92 -1.26
N LEU A 181 22.58 -20.72 -1.56
CA LEU A 181 22.91 -19.50 -0.82
C LEU A 181 22.50 -19.61 0.64
N SER A 182 21.28 -20.12 0.91
CA SER A 182 20.77 -20.30 2.27
C SER A 182 21.58 -21.29 3.12
N LYS A 183 22.33 -22.18 2.45
CA LYS A 183 23.27 -23.14 3.06
C LYS A 183 24.70 -22.60 3.14
N GLY A 184 24.94 -21.35 2.75
CA GLY A 184 26.22 -20.64 2.82
C GLY A 184 27.31 -21.21 1.91
N SER A 185 26.96 -22.04 0.93
CA SER A 185 27.94 -22.75 0.09
C SER A 185 27.53 -22.85 -1.39
N PRO A 186 27.26 -21.72 -2.07
CA PRO A 186 26.96 -21.73 -3.51
C PRO A 186 28.18 -22.20 -4.32
N GLN A 187 27.98 -23.20 -5.18
CA GLN A 187 29.03 -23.62 -6.11
C GLN A 187 29.20 -22.59 -7.23
N LYS A 188 30.45 -22.31 -7.62
CA LYS A 188 30.79 -21.38 -8.70
C LYS A 188 30.08 -21.69 -10.03
N SER A 189 29.90 -22.97 -10.34
CA SER A 189 29.15 -23.43 -11.53
C SER A 189 27.66 -23.07 -11.47
N ASN A 190 27.04 -23.13 -10.29
CA ASN A 190 25.63 -22.78 -10.11
C ASN A 190 25.44 -21.26 -10.04
N ALA A 191 26.41 -20.53 -9.46
CA ALA A 191 26.47 -19.08 -9.53
C ALA A 191 26.56 -18.59 -10.99
N GLN A 192 27.38 -19.23 -11.82
CA GLN A 192 27.46 -18.91 -13.25
C GLN A 192 26.13 -19.15 -13.96
N LYS A 193 25.44 -20.27 -13.70
CA LYS A 193 24.10 -20.53 -14.26
C LYS A 193 23.08 -19.46 -13.85
N ALA A 194 23.09 -19.05 -12.58
CA ALA A 194 22.22 -17.97 -12.10
C ALA A 194 22.55 -16.64 -12.82
N ILE A 195 23.84 -16.32 -13.00
CA ILE A 195 24.27 -15.15 -13.77
C ILE A 195 23.81 -15.25 -15.23
N ASP A 196 23.88 -16.42 -15.86
CA ASP A 196 23.46 -16.61 -17.26
C ASP A 196 21.96 -16.38 -17.42
N VAL A 197 21.14 -16.85 -16.46
CA VAL A 197 19.70 -16.57 -16.41
C VAL A 197 19.45 -15.08 -16.24
N LEU A 198 20.07 -14.46 -15.22
CA LEU A 198 19.90 -13.04 -14.92
C LEU A 198 20.35 -12.16 -16.09
N SER A 199 21.39 -12.55 -16.82
CA SER A 199 21.94 -11.77 -17.94
C SER A 199 20.95 -11.60 -19.10
N LYS A 200 19.97 -12.49 -19.23
CA LYS A 200 18.87 -12.37 -20.21
C LYS A 200 17.99 -11.14 -19.95
N PHE A 201 17.99 -10.64 -18.72
CA PHE A 201 17.13 -9.55 -18.23
C PHE A 201 17.93 -8.28 -17.90
N LEU A 202 19.10 -8.12 -18.53
CA LEU A 202 19.84 -6.87 -18.48
C LEU A 202 19.02 -5.71 -19.09
N PRO A 203 19.16 -4.48 -18.57
CA PRO A 203 20.12 -4.08 -17.53
C PRO A 203 19.63 -4.30 -16.08
N PHE A 204 18.39 -4.75 -15.88
CA PHE A 204 17.71 -4.76 -14.58
C PHE A 204 18.39 -5.65 -13.53
N THR A 205 19.07 -6.70 -13.96
CA THR A 205 19.72 -7.69 -13.09
C THR A 205 21.21 -7.41 -12.83
N THR A 206 21.75 -6.31 -13.35
CA THR A 206 23.19 -5.99 -13.26
C THR A 206 23.70 -5.96 -11.81
N ALA A 207 22.89 -5.40 -10.90
CA ALA A 207 23.24 -5.33 -9.49
C ALA A 207 23.33 -6.74 -8.87
N ILE A 208 22.33 -7.59 -9.13
CA ILE A 208 22.28 -8.98 -8.65
C ILE A 208 23.49 -9.77 -9.18
N ILE A 209 23.80 -9.63 -10.48
CA ILE A 209 24.96 -10.27 -11.11
C ILE A 209 26.27 -9.84 -10.43
N ASN A 210 26.43 -8.54 -10.14
CA ASN A 210 27.63 -8.04 -9.47
C ASN A 210 27.76 -8.54 -8.03
N MET A 211 26.65 -8.65 -7.31
CA MET A 211 26.64 -9.22 -5.96
C MET A 211 27.00 -10.71 -5.97
N ILE A 212 26.43 -11.50 -6.89
CA ILE A 212 26.78 -12.92 -7.06
C ILE A 212 28.27 -13.07 -7.40
N LYS A 213 28.79 -12.22 -8.30
CA LYS A 213 30.22 -12.23 -8.66
C LYS A 213 31.10 -11.95 -7.45
N ALA A 214 30.81 -10.90 -6.68
CA ALA A 214 31.57 -10.56 -5.48
C ALA A 214 31.56 -11.67 -4.42
N LEU A 215 30.51 -12.48 -4.40
CA LEU A 215 30.38 -13.60 -3.47
C LEU A 215 31.16 -14.86 -3.91
N THR A 216 31.25 -15.12 -5.22
CA THR A 216 31.64 -16.45 -5.75
C THR A 216 32.86 -16.46 -6.67
N PHE A 217 33.37 -15.29 -7.06
CA PHE A 217 34.49 -15.10 -7.98
C PHE A 217 35.55 -14.18 -7.40
#